data_AF-A0A927YJF1-F1
#
_entry.id   AF-A0A927YJF1-F1
#
_cell.length_a   1.000
_cell.length_b   1.000
_cell.length_c   1.000
_cell.angle_alpha   90.00
_cell.angle_beta   90.00
_cell.angle_gamma   90.00
#
_symmetry.space_group_name_H-M   'P 1'
#
loop_
_entity.id
_entity.type
_entity.pdbx_description
1 polymer ?
#
loop_
_entity_poly.entity_id
_entity_poly.type
_entity_poly.pdbx_seq_one_letter_code
_entity_poly.pdbx_strand_id
1 'polypeptide(L)'
;MTDLDLQKAIVKEIEKLTQDQSLKKLNDEVWKDYNIYTQEKPYKDDFADDDQEDYVIVMLDDEDTDEDGNWIVNVHILLSIKLYEEQHQGNLILANLMNQLDLHFWSLRILDNRYEMQKQRHKRFNQECYPNYYECDYITRWKIPAAHQEGIDQLV
;
A
#
# COMPACT_ATOMS: atom_id res chain seq x y z
N MET A 1 8.25 -6.00 -17.50
CA MET A 1 7.18 -6.13 -16.52
C MET A 1 7.83 -6.63 -15.25
N THR A 2 7.85 -5.80 -14.22
CA THR A 2 8.54 -6.11 -12.96
C THR A 2 7.70 -5.74 -11.75
N ASP A 3 8.14 -6.20 -10.58
CA ASP A 3 7.75 -5.76 -9.24
C ASP A 3 7.80 -4.23 -9.09
N LEU A 4 8.82 -3.56 -9.64
CA LEU A 4 8.89 -2.09 -9.66
C LEU A 4 7.73 -1.44 -10.44
N ASP A 5 7.28 -2.05 -11.53
CA ASP A 5 6.12 -1.56 -12.29
C ASP A 5 4.81 -1.77 -11.49
N LEU A 6 4.72 -2.88 -10.76
CA LEU A 6 3.61 -3.15 -9.82
C LEU A 6 3.57 -2.09 -8.71
N GLN A 7 4.70 -1.78 -8.08
CA GLN A 7 4.79 -0.76 -7.02
C GLN A 7 4.27 0.59 -7.53
N LYS A 8 4.71 1.01 -8.73
CA LYS A 8 4.25 2.25 -9.37
C LYS A 8 2.75 2.22 -9.66
N ALA A 9 2.22 1.08 -10.09
CA ALA A 9 0.79 0.91 -10.33
C ALA A 9 -0.02 1.05 -9.04
N ILE A 10 0.46 0.48 -7.93
CA ILE A 10 -0.18 0.59 -6.61
C ILE A 10 -0.14 2.04 -6.12
N VAL A 11 1.02 2.69 -6.17
CA VAL A 11 1.17 4.12 -5.79
C VAL A 11 0.18 4.98 -6.58
N LYS A 12 0.15 4.84 -7.90
CA LYS A 12 -0.76 5.59 -8.77
C LYS A 12 -2.23 5.35 -8.43
N GLU A 13 -2.58 4.13 -8.03
CA GLU A 13 -3.96 3.80 -7.66
C GLU A 13 -4.35 4.42 -6.32
N ILE A 14 -3.44 4.42 -5.34
CA ILE A 14 -3.63 5.12 -4.06
C ILE A 14 -3.75 6.63 -4.29
N GLU A 15 -2.90 7.22 -5.15
CA GLU A 15 -2.99 8.63 -5.53
C GLU A 15 -4.35 9.00 -6.11
N LYS A 16 -4.94 8.14 -6.96
CA LYS A 16 -6.31 8.37 -7.46
C LYS A 16 -7.33 8.37 -6.33
N LEU A 17 -7.27 7.41 -5.41
CA LEU A 17 -8.16 7.38 -4.25
C LEU A 17 -8.06 8.66 -3.40
N THR A 18 -6.85 9.22 -3.28
CA THR A 18 -6.62 10.52 -2.64
C THR A 18 -7.31 11.65 -3.41
N GLN A 19 -7.09 11.72 -4.72
CA GLN A 19 -7.61 12.78 -5.60
C GLN A 19 -9.14 12.75 -5.68
N ASP A 20 -9.72 11.54 -5.71
CA ASP A 20 -11.15 11.30 -5.69
C ASP A 20 -11.76 11.48 -4.30
N GLN A 21 -10.96 11.88 -3.29
CA GLN A 21 -11.38 12.09 -1.91
C GLN A 21 -12.13 10.90 -1.31
N SER A 22 -11.72 9.70 -1.75
CA SER A 22 -12.42 8.46 -1.46
C SER A 22 -11.99 7.85 -0.13
N LEU A 23 -10.81 8.20 0.37
CA LEU A 23 -10.34 7.77 1.70
C LEU A 23 -10.88 8.72 2.77
N LYS A 24 -11.71 8.19 3.66
CA LYS A 24 -12.36 8.94 4.74
C LYS A 24 -11.97 8.43 6.11
N LYS A 25 -11.90 9.35 7.06
CA LYS A 25 -11.83 9.06 8.50
C LYS A 25 -13.20 8.63 9.01
N LEU A 26 -13.29 8.32 10.31
CA LEU A 26 -14.52 7.81 10.94
C LEU A 26 -15.66 8.83 10.98
N ASN A 27 -15.34 10.11 10.93
CA ASN A 27 -16.28 11.24 10.95
C ASN A 27 -16.65 11.73 9.52
N ASP A 28 -16.44 10.89 8.51
CA ASP A 28 -16.60 11.21 7.07
C ASP A 28 -15.67 12.30 6.53
N GLU A 29 -14.75 12.84 7.33
CA GLU A 29 -13.72 13.76 6.83
C GLU A 29 -12.77 13.03 5.90
N VAL A 30 -12.46 13.65 4.78
CA VAL A 30 -11.49 13.13 3.81
C VAL A 30 -10.11 13.11 4.45
N TRP A 31 -9.42 11.99 4.38
CA TRP A 31 -8.00 11.95 4.68
C TRP A 31 -7.26 12.61 3.51
N LYS A 32 -6.63 13.74 3.78
CA LYS A 32 -5.98 14.61 2.79
C LYS A 32 -4.61 15.01 3.31
N ASP A 33 -3.82 15.63 2.43
CA ASP A 33 -2.53 16.25 2.78
C ASP A 33 -1.48 15.25 3.33
N TYR A 34 -1.60 13.95 3.01
CA TYR A 34 -0.62 12.93 3.33
C TYR A 34 0.37 12.68 2.19
N ASN A 35 1.56 12.21 2.55
CA ASN A 35 2.60 11.86 1.58
C ASN A 35 2.50 10.40 1.16
N ILE A 36 2.94 10.09 -0.06
CA ILE A 36 3.09 8.71 -0.54
C ILE A 36 4.56 8.48 -0.91
N TYR A 37 5.17 7.47 -0.32
CA TYR A 37 6.57 7.11 -0.54
C TYR A 37 6.70 5.68 -1.06
N THR A 38 7.82 5.41 -1.73
CA THR A 38 8.21 4.07 -2.17
C THR A 38 9.37 3.56 -1.32
N GLN A 39 9.25 2.34 -0.80
CA GLN A 39 10.21 1.66 0.09
C GLN A 39 10.48 2.32 1.44
N GLU A 40 10.78 3.62 1.48
CA GLU A 40 11.15 4.29 2.73
C GLU A 40 10.83 5.79 2.69
N LYS A 41 10.66 6.40 3.87
CA LYS A 41 10.57 7.86 4.00
C LYS A 41 11.94 8.47 3.66
N PRO A 42 12.00 9.54 2.85
CA PRO A 42 13.27 10.23 2.57
C PRO A 42 13.92 10.72 3.86
N TYR A 43 15.25 10.65 3.93
CA TYR A 43 16.00 11.29 5.01
C TYR A 43 15.71 12.79 5.02
N LYS A 44 15.29 13.31 6.18
CA LYS A 44 15.20 14.75 6.44
C LYS A 44 16.24 15.11 7.49
N ASP A 45 16.94 16.21 7.24
CA ASP A 45 17.72 16.89 8.27
C ASP A 45 16.72 17.61 9.19
N ASP A 46 16.84 17.41 10.50
CA ASP A 46 15.81 17.59 11.54
C ASP A 46 15.33 19.05 11.73
N PHE A 47 15.78 19.97 10.88
CA PHE A 47 15.59 21.42 10.99
C PHE A 47 14.48 22.00 10.11
N ALA A 48 13.81 21.20 9.26
CA ALA A 48 12.79 21.70 8.33
C ALA A 48 11.48 20.88 8.30
N ASP A 49 10.42 21.54 8.75
CA ASP A 49 8.97 21.29 8.65
C ASP A 49 8.39 19.91 9.03
N ASP A 50 7.50 19.99 10.02
CA ASP A 50 6.55 19.02 10.62
C ASP A 50 5.44 18.58 9.64
N ASP A 51 5.58 18.87 8.34
CA ASP A 51 4.55 18.69 7.30
C ASP A 51 4.51 17.27 6.71
N GLN A 52 5.16 16.28 7.34
CA GLN A 52 5.27 14.92 6.80
C GLN A 52 4.93 13.80 7.78
N GLU A 53 3.94 14.04 8.61
CA GLU A 53 3.63 13.12 9.71
C GLU A 53 2.54 12.10 9.35
N ASP A 54 1.58 12.48 8.50
CA ASP A 54 0.67 11.53 7.87
C ASP A 54 1.25 11.05 6.54
N TYR A 55 1.38 9.73 6.37
CA TYR A 55 1.94 9.16 5.16
C TYR A 55 1.48 7.73 4.85
N VAL A 56 1.68 7.36 3.59
CA VAL A 56 1.64 5.99 3.09
C VAL A 56 3.03 5.61 2.57
N ILE A 57 3.52 4.43 2.92
CA ILE A 57 4.69 3.83 2.26
C ILE A 57 4.23 2.57 1.54
N VAL A 58 4.52 2.48 0.24
CA VAL A 58 4.33 1.26 -0.55
C VAL A 58 5.69 0.58 -0.68
N MET A 59 5.85 -0.55 -0.01
CA MET A 59 7.10 -1.31 0.08
C MET A 59 6.95 -2.68 -0.57
N LEU A 60 7.91 -3.04 -1.41
CA LEU A 60 8.07 -4.39 -1.93
C LEU A 60 8.80 -5.22 -0.88
N ASP A 61 8.32 -6.43 -0.65
CA ASP A 61 8.88 -7.41 0.28
C ASP A 61 9.09 -8.75 -0.43
N ASP A 62 9.36 -9.82 0.33
CA ASP A 62 9.59 -11.18 -0.16
C ASP A 62 8.74 -11.57 -1.39
N GLU A 63 9.42 -12.18 -2.36
CA GLU A 63 8.84 -12.62 -3.62
C GLU A 63 9.09 -14.12 -3.80
N ASP A 64 8.05 -14.86 -4.14
CA ASP A 64 8.10 -16.30 -4.41
C ASP A 64 7.44 -16.60 -5.75
N THR A 65 7.77 -17.72 -6.39
CA THR A 65 7.02 -18.20 -7.54
C THR A 65 5.88 -19.13 -7.12
N ASP A 66 4.73 -19.05 -7.80
CA ASP A 66 3.69 -20.07 -7.69
C ASP A 66 4.05 -21.37 -8.47
N GLU A 67 3.17 -22.36 -8.43
CA GLU A 67 3.36 -23.66 -9.11
C GLU A 67 3.53 -23.53 -10.63
N ASP A 68 3.00 -22.44 -11.22
CA ASP A 68 3.07 -22.14 -12.64
C ASP A 68 4.30 -21.28 -13.00
N GLY A 69 5.14 -20.94 -12.01
CA GLY A 69 6.33 -20.12 -12.18
C GLY A 69 6.06 -18.61 -12.28
N ASN A 70 4.85 -18.14 -11.95
CA ASN A 70 4.55 -16.71 -11.89
C ASN A 70 5.08 -16.13 -10.57
N TRP A 71 5.67 -14.95 -10.62
CA TRP A 71 6.07 -14.23 -9.42
C TRP A 71 4.84 -13.81 -8.60
N ILE A 72 4.92 -14.05 -7.30
CA ILE A 72 4.00 -13.61 -6.26
C ILE A 72 4.78 -12.67 -5.36
N VAL A 73 4.43 -11.39 -5.42
CA VAL A 73 5.13 -10.32 -4.71
C VAL A 73 4.31 -9.91 -3.49
N ASN A 74 4.93 -9.94 -2.32
CA ASN A 74 4.36 -9.32 -1.13
C ASN A 74 4.56 -7.81 -1.19
N VAL A 75 3.50 -7.04 -0.96
CA VAL A 75 3.54 -5.58 -0.93
C VAL A 75 2.95 -5.10 0.39
N HIS A 76 3.77 -4.38 1.13
CA HIS A 76 3.42 -3.69 2.36
C HIS A 76 2.91 -2.30 2.02
N ILE A 77 1.70 -1.97 2.46
CA ILE A 77 1.14 -0.62 2.39
C ILE A 77 1.05 -0.13 3.83
N LEU A 78 2.10 0.55 4.28
CA LEU A 78 2.18 1.11 5.63
C LEU A 78 1.45 2.45 5.65
N LEU A 79 0.54 2.64 6.60
CA LEU A 79 -0.13 3.91 6.85
C LEU A 79 0.29 4.43 8.21
N SER A 80 0.67 5.70 8.27
CA SER A 80 0.98 6.41 9.51
C SER A 80 0.13 7.66 9.62
N ILE A 81 -0.37 7.91 10.83
CA ILE A 81 -1.06 9.15 11.17
C ILE A 81 -0.55 9.69 12.51
N LYS A 82 -0.51 11.01 12.63
CA LYS A 82 -0.19 11.73 13.87
C LYS A 82 -1.45 12.39 14.41
N LEU A 83 -1.83 12.07 15.65
CA LEU A 83 -3.06 12.55 16.27
C LEU A 83 -2.81 13.01 17.70
N TYR A 84 -3.14 14.28 17.96
CA TYR A 84 -3.14 14.90 19.28
C TYR A 84 -4.57 14.96 19.83
N GLU A 85 -5.16 13.80 20.11
CA GLU A 85 -6.51 13.71 20.67
C GLU A 85 -6.53 12.88 21.96
N GLU A 86 -7.41 13.24 22.90
CA GLU A 86 -7.49 12.58 24.22
C GLU A 86 -8.06 11.16 24.12
N GLN A 87 -8.89 10.89 23.10
CA GLN A 87 -9.60 9.61 22.96
C GLN A 87 -8.72 8.51 22.34
N HIS A 88 -7.53 8.85 21.82
CA HIS A 88 -6.54 7.93 21.26
C HIS A 88 -7.13 6.91 20.24
N GLN A 89 -7.99 7.34 19.33
CA GLN A 89 -8.70 6.47 18.38
C GLN A 89 -7.93 6.23 17.07
N GLY A 90 -6.64 6.56 17.02
CA GLY A 90 -5.83 6.43 15.80
C GLY A 90 -5.83 5.03 15.19
N ASN A 91 -5.73 3.98 16.01
CA ASN A 91 -5.85 2.60 15.53
C ASN A 91 -7.20 2.31 14.85
N LEU A 92 -8.30 2.91 15.32
CA LEU A 92 -9.61 2.74 14.71
C LEU A 92 -9.71 3.47 13.38
N ILE A 93 -9.14 4.68 13.28
CA ILE A 93 -9.03 5.43 12.02
C ILE A 93 -8.22 4.63 11.00
N LEU A 94 -7.06 4.11 11.39
CA LEU A 94 -6.21 3.27 10.54
C LEU A 94 -6.90 1.98 10.10
N ALA A 95 -7.66 1.33 10.99
CA ALA A 95 -8.47 0.16 10.64
C ALA A 95 -9.49 0.49 9.53
N ASN A 96 -10.13 1.65 9.62
CA ASN A 96 -11.08 2.13 8.61
C ASN A 96 -10.39 2.43 7.26
N LEU A 97 -9.22 3.08 7.29
CA LEU A 97 -8.45 3.35 6.07
C LEU A 97 -7.99 2.05 5.39
N MET A 98 -7.47 1.08 6.15
CA MET A 98 -7.13 -0.25 5.62
C MET A 98 -8.35 -1.00 5.08
N ASN A 99 -9.55 -0.82 5.64
CA ASN A 99 -10.78 -1.41 5.10
C ASN A 99 -11.15 -0.82 3.74
N GLN A 100 -11.01 0.49 3.58
CA GLN A 100 -11.28 1.17 2.31
C GLN A 100 -10.29 0.73 1.22
N LEU A 101 -8.99 0.65 1.53
CA LEU A 101 -7.99 0.11 0.61
C LEU A 101 -8.28 -1.35 0.24
N ASP A 102 -8.59 -2.20 1.22
CA ASP A 102 -8.90 -3.61 0.96
C ASP A 102 -10.12 -3.78 0.07
N LEU A 103 -11.21 -3.04 0.35
CA LEU A 103 -12.41 -3.07 -0.48
C LEU A 103 -12.12 -2.58 -1.91
N HIS A 104 -11.34 -1.50 -2.06
CA HIS A 104 -10.98 -0.95 -3.36
C HIS A 104 -10.18 -1.97 -4.19
N PHE A 105 -9.02 -2.40 -3.70
CA PHE A 105 -8.16 -3.33 -4.44
C PHE A 105 -8.84 -4.67 -4.70
N TRP A 106 -9.63 -5.15 -3.74
CA TRP A 106 -10.39 -6.38 -3.92
C TRP A 106 -11.54 -6.24 -4.93
N SER A 107 -12.14 -5.06 -5.05
CA SER A 107 -13.14 -4.80 -6.09
C SER A 107 -12.51 -4.74 -7.49
N LEU A 108 -11.31 -4.14 -7.60
CA LEU A 108 -10.57 -4.05 -8.85
C LEU A 108 -10.11 -5.42 -9.34
N ARG A 109 -9.60 -6.28 -8.43
CA ARG A 109 -9.01 -7.61 -8.67
C ARG A 109 -7.76 -7.63 -9.52
N ILE A 110 -7.78 -6.92 -10.64
CA ILE A 110 -6.71 -6.81 -11.61
C ILE A 110 -6.30 -5.35 -11.66
N LEU A 111 -5.11 -5.06 -11.15
CA LEU A 111 -4.52 -3.73 -11.18
C LEU A 111 -3.77 -3.52 -12.50
N ASP A 112 -3.95 -2.35 -13.10
CA ASP A 112 -3.32 -1.94 -14.36
C ASP A 112 -3.45 -2.99 -15.49
N ASN A 113 -4.62 -3.65 -15.52
CA ASN A 113 -5.00 -4.71 -16.46
C ASN A 113 -4.07 -5.93 -16.49
N ARG A 114 -3.21 -6.12 -15.48
CA ARG A 114 -2.19 -7.19 -15.54
C ARG A 114 -1.82 -7.82 -14.19
N TYR A 115 -1.88 -7.08 -13.08
CA TYR A 115 -1.45 -7.59 -11.78
C TYR A 115 -2.65 -8.13 -11.01
N GLU A 116 -2.64 -9.42 -10.69
CA GLU A 116 -3.78 -10.06 -10.02
C GLU A 116 -3.57 -10.07 -8.50
N MET A 117 -4.51 -9.45 -7.78
CA MET A 117 -4.52 -9.48 -6.32
C MET A 117 -4.87 -10.89 -5.82
N GLN A 118 -3.98 -11.45 -5.01
CA GLN A 118 -4.20 -12.77 -4.41
C GLN A 118 -5.17 -12.71 -3.24
N LYS A 119 -5.74 -13.88 -2.90
CA LYS A 119 -6.77 -14.01 -1.86
C LYS A 119 -6.23 -13.77 -0.44
N GLN A 120 -4.97 -14.13 -0.19
CA GLN A 120 -4.35 -13.97 1.12
C GLN A 120 -3.85 -12.54 1.29
N ARG A 121 -4.27 -11.89 2.37
CA ARG A 121 -3.93 -10.52 2.75
C ARG A 121 -3.89 -10.41 4.27
N HIS A 122 -3.12 -9.48 4.80
CA HIS A 122 -2.95 -9.31 6.24
C HIS A 122 -3.03 -7.84 6.65
N LYS A 123 -3.52 -7.58 7.86
CA LYS A 123 -3.55 -6.24 8.47
C LYS A 123 -2.83 -6.34 9.81
N ARG A 124 -1.73 -5.60 9.94
CA ARG A 124 -0.90 -5.54 11.14
C ARG A 124 -0.99 -4.14 11.74
N PHE A 125 -1.07 -4.05 13.06
CA PHE A 125 -1.01 -2.78 13.79
C PHE A 125 0.32 -2.71 14.53
N ASN A 126 1.00 -1.58 14.46
CA ASN A 126 2.18 -1.30 15.25
C ASN A 126 1.75 -0.70 16.60
N GLN A 127 1.86 -1.50 17.67
CA GLN A 127 1.52 -1.05 19.02
C GLN A 127 2.70 -0.31 19.70
N GLU A 128 3.87 -0.27 19.07
CA GLU A 128 5.11 0.29 19.62
C GLU A 128 5.51 1.61 18.92
N CYS A 129 4.52 2.42 18.55
CA CYS A 129 4.74 3.73 17.94
C CYS A 129 5.18 4.79 18.97
N TYR A 130 5.82 5.86 18.49
CA TYR A 130 6.05 7.05 19.30
C TYR A 130 4.72 7.66 19.78
N PRO A 131 4.72 8.39 20.92
CA PRO A 131 3.51 9.02 21.42
C PRO A 131 2.82 9.91 20.37
N ASN A 132 1.50 9.78 20.25
CA ASN A 132 0.65 10.45 19.25
C ASN A 132 0.78 9.94 17.81
N TYR A 133 1.67 8.96 17.55
CA TYR A 133 1.74 8.28 16.27
C TYR A 133 0.98 6.96 16.32
N TYR A 134 0.38 6.64 15.19
CA TYR A 134 -0.27 5.37 14.96
C TYR A 134 0.19 4.87 13.61
N GLU A 135 0.58 3.60 13.56
CA GLU A 135 1.00 2.96 12.31
C GLU A 135 0.34 1.61 12.15
N CYS A 136 -0.01 1.30 10.90
CA CYS A 136 -0.48 0.00 10.51
C CYS A 136 0.12 -0.38 9.16
N ASP A 137 -0.01 -1.66 8.84
CA ASP A 137 0.56 -2.24 7.65
C ASP A 137 -0.46 -3.19 7.01
N TYR A 138 -0.89 -2.81 5.81
CA TYR A 138 -1.77 -3.61 4.98
C TYR A 138 -0.93 -4.37 3.97
N ILE A 139 -0.77 -5.66 4.22
CA ILE A 139 0.09 -6.55 3.45
C ILE A 139 -0.78 -7.27 2.42
N THR A 140 -0.44 -7.05 1.15
CA THR A 140 -1.13 -7.63 0.00
C THR A 140 -0.18 -8.51 -0.79
N ARG A 141 -0.73 -9.45 -1.55
CA ARG A 141 0.05 -10.35 -2.41
C ARG A 141 -0.44 -10.19 -3.84
N TRP A 142 0.48 -10.04 -4.78
CA TRP A 142 0.16 -9.77 -6.18
C TRP A 142 0.87 -10.74 -7.09
N LYS A 143 0.13 -11.32 -8.02
CA LYS A 143 0.71 -12.15 -9.08
C LYS A 143 1.12 -11.26 -10.24
N ILE A 144 2.39 -11.37 -10.62
CA ILE A 144 2.93 -10.81 -11.84
C ILE A 144 2.89 -11.91 -12.90
N PRO A 145 2.13 -11.75 -13.98
CA PRO A 145 2.05 -12.76 -15.01
C PRO A 145 3.44 -12.97 -15.63
N ALA A 146 3.77 -14.23 -15.91
CA ALA A 146 5.05 -14.57 -16.52
C ALA A 146 5.29 -13.71 -17.78
N ALA A 147 6.49 -13.12 -17.87
CA ALA A 147 6.93 -12.55 -19.13
C ALA A 147 6.91 -13.69 -20.16
N HIS A 148 6.39 -13.44 -21.37
CA HIS A 148 6.53 -14.39 -22.47
C HIS A 148 8.02 -14.73 -22.58
N GLN A 149 8.35 -16.01 -22.34
CA GLN A 149 9.69 -16.50 -22.60
C GLN A 149 9.88 -16.44 -24.12
N GLU A 150 10.64 -15.47 -24.59
CA GLU A 150 11.12 -15.48 -25.98
C GLU A 150 11.96 -16.74 -26.17
N GLY A 151 11.42 -17.76 -26.86
CA GLY A 151 12.18 -18.98 -27.16
C GLY A 151 11.41 -20.23 -27.59
N ILE A 152 10.08 -20.31 -27.44
CA ILE A 152 9.34 -21.55 -27.78
C ILE A 152 8.70 -21.50 -29.19
N ASP A 153 8.57 -20.32 -29.80
CA ASP A 153 7.97 -20.17 -31.15
C ASP A 153 8.97 -20.36 -32.32
N GLN A 154 10.17 -20.91 -32.07
CA GLN A 154 11.13 -21.25 -33.14
C GLN A 154 11.21 -22.76 -33.46
N LEU A 155 10.29 -23.58 -32.95
CA LEU A 155 10.31 -25.05 -33.13
C LEU A 155 8.99 -25.66 -33.63
N VAL A 156 8.23 -24.95 -34.47
CA VAL A 156 7.16 -25.54 -35.29
C VAL A 156 7.34 -25.21 -36.75
#